data_AF-A0A3D4IF48-F1
#
_entry.id   AF-A0A3D4IF48-F1
#
_cell.length_a   1.000
_cell.length_b   1.000
_cell.length_c   1.000
_cell.angle_alpha   90.00
_cell.angle_beta   90.00
_cell.angle_gamma   90.00
#
_symmetry.space_group_name_H-M   'P 1'
#
loop_
_entity.id
_entity.type
_entity.pdbx_description
1 polymer ?
#
loop_
_entity_poly.entity_id
_entity_poly.type
_entity_poly.pdbx_seq_one_letter_code
_entity_poly.pdbx_strand_id
1 'polypeptide(L)'
;MPHHASEAILQKYLKRLMDAQDNPALPPLTQADLDRAARELGITEQQKTALEDRAQASLERALNFRQHQLWNDAIRELQFVISVRPLDLRVLYELAEAHRQRWNLMKDPDDRKQAEALARRCVEIDPHYRPAYVVLSALGESMPKTRPNEAPLPRIPQKTTSPNRNALWTGMSILGVLVLILFFWLSPSSSKTTQNKLSGGLSVPDGTNSNTSSESVNDLQVPVETAFGTHDVSFEVQKSVLTPYEDAFSYVLRGYISSKTKEMVQLKVQLKALDKTGQTLFTEFKEVLPTYETNVRPGEVLPVDLLHYKAQKAPNVASVLLTIAEVDLESAPPQYQTDKPLELKWDIPKPSGFILETFLRNARTTGFGNTRNVWLEVVVKNKGPQSVRTLQLRTVFYDASGSEIGSKESFFVSGASSPPIRPNQAFTG
;
A
#
# COMPACT_ATOMS: atom_id res chain seq x y z
N MET A 1 13.23 9.34 -22.16
CA MET A 1 12.02 8.60 -22.62
C MET A 1 12.08 7.05 -22.61
N PRO A 2 13.20 6.31 -22.35
CA PRO A 2 13.16 4.83 -22.39
C PRO A 2 12.72 4.11 -21.09
N HIS A 3 12.66 4.78 -19.94
CA HIS A 3 12.43 4.11 -18.65
C HIS A 3 10.97 3.65 -18.39
N HIS A 4 9.95 4.44 -18.77
CA HIS A 4 8.56 4.10 -18.48
C HIS A 4 8.00 2.96 -19.35
N ALA A 5 8.44 2.85 -20.60
CA ALA A 5 8.08 1.73 -21.46
C ALA A 5 8.63 0.40 -20.89
N SER A 6 9.83 0.43 -20.32
CA SER A 6 10.47 -0.73 -19.69
C SER A 6 9.69 -1.23 -18.47
N GLU A 7 9.07 -0.34 -17.69
CA GLU A 7 8.36 -0.69 -16.46
C GLU A 7 6.99 -1.34 -16.76
N ALA A 8 6.25 -0.80 -17.73
CA ALA A 8 4.98 -1.39 -18.18
C ALA A 8 5.18 -2.78 -18.82
N ILE A 9 6.27 -2.97 -19.57
CA ILE A 9 6.65 -4.25 -20.15
C ILE A 9 7.00 -5.26 -19.05
N LEU A 10 7.76 -4.84 -18.03
CA LEU A 10 8.11 -5.66 -16.88
C LEU A 10 6.86 -6.08 -16.09
N GLN A 11 5.90 -5.18 -15.86
CA GLN A 11 4.64 -5.53 -15.20
C GLN A 11 3.82 -6.56 -15.97
N LYS A 12 3.76 -6.47 -17.30
CA LYS A 12 3.12 -7.48 -18.15
C LYS A 12 3.82 -8.83 -18.08
N TYR A 13 5.15 -8.83 -18.06
CA TYR A 13 5.96 -10.04 -17.85
C TYR A 13 5.62 -10.70 -16.51
N LEU A 14 5.67 -9.92 -15.42
CA LEU A 14 5.39 -10.39 -14.07
C LEU A 14 3.96 -10.93 -13.93
N LYS A 15 2.97 -10.23 -14.47
CA LYS A 15 1.58 -10.69 -14.44
C LYS A 15 1.43 -12.04 -15.13
N ARG A 16 2.00 -12.22 -16.31
CA ARG A 16 1.91 -13.49 -17.04
C ARG A 16 2.64 -14.64 -16.32
N LEU A 17 3.73 -14.34 -15.62
CA LEU A 17 4.41 -15.31 -14.76
C LEU A 17 3.54 -15.72 -13.57
N MET A 18 2.85 -14.77 -12.93
CA MET A 18 1.94 -15.04 -11.82
C MET A 18 0.73 -15.84 -12.29
N ASP A 19 0.11 -15.46 -13.42
CA ASP A 19 -1.02 -16.19 -14.00
C ASP A 19 -0.65 -17.65 -14.36
N ALA A 20 0.57 -17.87 -14.84
CA ALA A 20 1.08 -19.21 -15.11
C ALA A 20 1.37 -20.03 -13.83
N GLN A 21 1.72 -19.36 -12.73
CA GLN A 21 1.99 -19.98 -11.43
C GLN A 21 0.71 -20.34 -10.68
N ASP A 22 -0.34 -19.53 -10.80
CA ASP A 22 -1.59 -19.70 -10.06
C ASP A 22 -2.53 -20.74 -10.68
N ASN A 23 -2.24 -21.23 -11.90
CA ASN A 23 -3.06 -22.22 -12.58
C ASN A 23 -2.45 -23.64 -12.47
N PRO A 24 -2.95 -24.50 -11.56
CA PRO A 24 -2.43 -25.85 -11.36
C PRO A 24 -2.66 -26.80 -12.54
N ALA A 25 -3.45 -26.40 -13.55
CA ALA A 25 -3.64 -27.16 -14.77
C ALA A 25 -2.51 -26.96 -15.80
N LEU A 26 -1.66 -25.92 -15.62
CA LEU A 26 -0.52 -25.67 -16.50
C LEU A 26 0.71 -26.46 -16.04
N PRO A 27 1.56 -26.90 -16.97
CA PRO A 27 2.83 -27.52 -16.63
C PRO A 27 3.73 -26.53 -15.84
N PRO A 28 4.66 -27.03 -15.00
CA PRO A 28 5.61 -26.18 -14.29
C PRO A 28 6.36 -25.27 -15.26
N LEU A 29 6.50 -24.01 -14.86
CA LEU A 29 7.17 -22.99 -15.66
C LEU A 29 8.64 -23.37 -15.91
N THR A 30 9.05 -23.36 -17.18
CA THR A 30 10.44 -23.68 -17.56
C THR A 30 11.22 -22.42 -17.92
N GLN A 31 12.56 -22.51 -17.95
CA GLN A 31 13.42 -21.42 -18.42
C GLN A 31 13.12 -21.02 -19.86
N ALA A 32 12.74 -21.98 -20.72
CA ALA A 32 12.36 -21.72 -22.10
C ALA A 32 11.08 -20.88 -22.21
N ASP A 33 10.16 -21.00 -21.24
CA ASP A 33 8.94 -20.19 -21.18
C ASP A 33 9.24 -18.75 -20.77
N LEU A 34 10.18 -18.55 -19.84
CA LEU A 34 10.69 -17.23 -19.45
C LEU A 34 11.31 -16.52 -20.65
N ASP A 35 12.20 -17.20 -21.37
CA ASP A 35 12.90 -16.63 -22.54
C ASP A 35 11.93 -16.30 -23.68
N ARG A 36 10.89 -17.13 -23.87
CA ARG A 36 9.83 -16.87 -24.84
C ARG A 36 9.02 -15.64 -24.45
N ALA A 37 8.59 -15.54 -23.20
CA ALA A 37 7.83 -14.39 -22.70
C ALA A 37 8.65 -13.09 -22.78
N ALA A 38 9.95 -13.13 -22.50
CA ALA A 38 10.84 -11.99 -22.66
C ALA A 38 10.92 -11.51 -24.13
N ARG A 39 11.05 -12.44 -25.09
CA ARG A 39 11.04 -12.13 -26.52
C ARG A 39 9.70 -11.56 -27.00
N GLU A 40 8.58 -12.15 -26.58
CA GLU A 40 7.24 -11.65 -26.92
C GLU A 40 6.99 -10.22 -26.42
N LEU A 41 7.69 -9.83 -25.36
CA LEU A 41 7.63 -8.51 -24.75
C LEU A 41 8.68 -7.53 -25.29
N GLY A 42 9.49 -7.94 -26.25
CA GLY A 42 10.54 -7.11 -26.85
C GLY A 42 11.70 -6.81 -25.91
N ILE A 43 11.94 -7.64 -24.88
CA ILE A 43 13.11 -7.52 -24.01
C ILE A 43 14.33 -8.02 -24.78
N THR A 44 15.28 -7.13 -25.02
CA THR A 44 16.56 -7.44 -25.68
C THR A 44 17.51 -8.17 -24.74
N GLU A 45 18.49 -8.90 -25.28
CA GLU A 45 19.53 -9.57 -24.47
C GLU A 45 20.29 -8.56 -23.60
N GLN A 46 20.57 -7.36 -24.11
CA GLN A 46 21.22 -6.31 -23.32
C GLN A 46 20.38 -5.88 -22.11
N GLN A 47 19.05 -5.75 -22.27
CA GLN A 47 18.15 -5.44 -21.17
C GLN A 47 18.04 -6.61 -20.18
N LYS A 48 18.07 -7.85 -20.66
CA LYS A 48 18.11 -9.04 -19.83
C LYS A 48 19.37 -9.07 -18.97
N THR A 49 20.55 -8.81 -19.56
CA THR A 49 21.81 -8.69 -18.80
C THR A 49 21.74 -7.57 -17.76
N ALA A 50 21.22 -6.39 -18.12
CA ALA A 50 21.08 -5.29 -17.15
C ALA A 50 20.11 -5.61 -16.01
N LEU A 51 19.03 -6.36 -16.27
CA LEU A 51 18.11 -6.86 -15.25
C LEU A 51 18.79 -7.88 -14.34
N GLU A 52 19.59 -8.79 -14.90
CA GLU A 52 20.36 -9.78 -14.14
C GLU A 52 21.40 -9.14 -13.24
N ASP A 53 22.15 -8.15 -13.73
CA ASP A 53 23.12 -7.40 -12.94
C ASP A 53 22.44 -6.68 -11.75
N ARG A 54 21.29 -6.06 -12.01
CA ARG A 54 20.50 -5.42 -10.96
C ARG A 54 19.93 -6.42 -9.96
N ALA A 55 19.45 -7.57 -10.43
CA ALA A 55 18.97 -8.65 -9.57
C ALA A 55 20.10 -9.18 -8.67
N GLN A 56 21.30 -9.33 -9.21
CA GLN A 56 22.47 -9.75 -8.45
C GLN A 56 22.82 -8.75 -7.34
N ALA A 57 22.90 -7.46 -7.65
CA ALA A 57 23.15 -6.43 -6.64
C ALA A 57 22.05 -6.39 -5.56
N SER A 58 20.80 -6.66 -5.94
CA SER A 58 19.66 -6.70 -5.01
C SER A 58 19.70 -7.93 -4.10
N LEU A 59 20.13 -9.09 -4.63
CA LEU A 59 20.37 -10.28 -3.83
C LEU A 59 21.46 -10.05 -2.77
N GLU A 60 22.55 -9.38 -3.14
CA GLU A 60 23.62 -9.04 -2.19
C GLU A 60 23.12 -8.13 -1.06
N ARG A 61 22.34 -7.08 -1.40
CA ARG A 61 21.70 -6.21 -0.39
C ARG A 61 20.75 -7.01 0.51
N ALA A 62 19.91 -7.86 -0.07
CA ALA A 62 18.99 -8.68 0.70
C ALA A 62 19.69 -9.58 1.70
N LEU A 63 20.80 -10.22 1.30
CA LEU A 63 21.58 -11.09 2.17
C LEU A 63 22.24 -10.31 3.31
N ASN A 64 22.73 -9.09 3.04
CA ASN A 64 23.24 -8.18 4.06
C ASN A 64 22.11 -7.75 5.03
N PHE A 65 20.94 -7.35 4.53
CA PHE A 65 19.79 -7.01 5.37
C PHE A 65 19.37 -8.18 6.26
N ARG A 66 19.38 -9.40 5.71
CA ARG A 66 19.11 -10.62 6.45
C ARG A 66 20.11 -10.86 7.58
N GLN A 67 21.40 -10.67 7.33
CA GLN A 67 22.45 -10.79 8.34
C GLN A 67 22.23 -9.83 9.51
N HIS A 68 21.66 -8.65 9.24
CA HIS A 68 21.31 -7.64 10.24
C HIS A 68 19.86 -7.72 10.73
N GLN A 69 19.13 -8.78 10.41
CA GLN A 69 17.73 -9.01 10.84
C GLN A 69 16.74 -7.91 10.37
N LEU A 70 17.07 -7.20 9.29
CA LEU A 70 16.20 -6.21 8.65
C LEU A 70 15.25 -6.91 7.67
N TRP A 71 14.31 -7.69 8.19
CA TRP A 71 13.49 -8.61 7.40
C TRP A 71 12.61 -7.93 6.36
N ASN A 72 12.06 -6.74 6.64
CA ASN A 72 11.22 -6.00 5.70
C ASN A 72 11.99 -5.60 4.44
N ASP A 73 13.21 -5.08 4.61
CA ASP A 73 14.06 -4.68 3.49
C ASP A 73 14.62 -5.90 2.74
N ALA A 74 14.99 -6.96 3.45
CA ALA A 74 15.39 -8.23 2.85
C ALA A 74 14.28 -8.83 1.97
N ILE A 75 13.04 -8.87 2.47
CA ILE A 75 11.86 -9.36 1.73
C ILE A 75 11.64 -8.51 0.47
N ARG A 76 11.68 -7.18 0.58
CA ARG A 76 11.49 -6.27 -0.56
C ARG A 76 12.52 -6.52 -1.66
N GLU A 77 13.80 -6.64 -1.30
CA GLU A 77 14.87 -6.90 -2.26
C GLU A 77 14.75 -8.31 -2.88
N LEU A 78 14.46 -9.34 -2.08
CA LEU A 78 14.26 -10.72 -2.58
C LEU A 78 13.06 -10.85 -3.50
N GLN A 79 11.96 -10.14 -3.25
CA GLN A 79 10.81 -10.10 -4.15
C GLN A 79 11.19 -9.54 -5.52
N PHE A 80 12.04 -8.51 -5.57
CA PHE A 80 12.58 -8.03 -6.83
C PHE A 80 13.45 -9.10 -7.52
N VAL A 81 14.31 -9.82 -6.78
CA VAL A 81 15.14 -10.88 -7.37
C VAL A 81 14.27 -12.01 -7.96
N ILE A 82 13.22 -12.45 -7.27
CA ILE A 82 12.28 -13.48 -7.77
C ILE A 82 11.55 -13.00 -9.04
N SER A 83 11.26 -11.71 -9.13
CA SER A 83 10.64 -11.10 -10.31
C SER A 83 11.51 -11.29 -11.57
N VAL A 84 12.83 -11.40 -11.41
CA VAL A 84 13.80 -11.65 -12.49
C VAL A 84 14.13 -13.14 -12.62
N ARG A 85 14.32 -13.84 -11.48
CA ARG A 85 14.73 -15.25 -11.37
C ARG A 85 13.67 -16.11 -10.66
N PRO A 86 12.49 -16.33 -11.25
CA PRO A 86 11.36 -16.98 -10.56
C PRO A 86 11.54 -18.47 -10.28
N LEU A 87 12.59 -19.09 -10.84
CA LEU A 87 12.92 -20.51 -10.70
C LEU A 87 14.20 -20.75 -9.90
N ASP A 88 14.84 -19.70 -9.38
CA ASP A 88 16.05 -19.84 -8.57
C ASP A 88 15.67 -20.36 -7.16
N LEU A 89 15.96 -21.64 -6.94
CA LEU A 89 15.71 -22.36 -5.68
C LEU A 89 16.32 -21.65 -4.47
N ARG A 90 17.51 -21.06 -4.64
CA ARG A 90 18.20 -20.36 -3.54
C ARG A 90 17.43 -19.11 -3.17
N VAL A 91 17.04 -18.29 -4.15
CA VAL A 91 16.30 -17.04 -3.88
C VAL A 91 14.93 -17.33 -3.27
N LEU A 92 14.21 -18.32 -3.79
CA LEU A 92 12.92 -18.76 -3.24
C LEU A 92 13.07 -19.19 -1.77
N TYR A 93 14.09 -19.98 -1.46
CA TYR A 93 14.39 -20.40 -0.09
C TYR A 93 14.75 -19.22 0.81
N GLU A 94 15.61 -18.30 0.36
CA GLU A 94 16.00 -17.14 1.16
C GLU A 94 14.79 -16.25 1.48
N LEU A 95 13.84 -16.11 0.54
CA LEU A 95 12.59 -15.38 0.79
C LEU A 95 11.67 -16.13 1.76
N ALA A 96 11.54 -17.45 1.59
CA ALA A 96 10.79 -18.29 2.52
C ALA A 96 11.33 -18.16 3.95
N GLU A 97 12.66 -18.12 4.10
CA GLU A 97 13.29 -17.92 5.40
C GLU A 97 13.03 -16.52 5.97
N ALA A 98 13.15 -15.48 5.13
CA ALA A 98 12.91 -14.11 5.59
C ALA A 98 11.47 -13.93 6.13
N HIS A 99 10.47 -14.50 5.43
CA HIS A 99 9.09 -14.52 5.92
C HIS A 99 8.95 -15.33 7.22
N ARG A 100 9.55 -16.52 7.31
CA ARG A 100 9.48 -17.34 8.53
C ARG A 100 10.10 -16.62 9.73
N GLN A 101 11.25 -15.95 9.55
CA GLN A 101 11.90 -15.19 10.61
C GLN A 101 11.06 -13.99 11.04
N ARG A 102 10.44 -13.27 10.08
CA ARG A 102 9.52 -12.19 10.40
C ARG A 102 8.27 -12.69 11.13
N TRP A 103 7.70 -13.82 10.72
CA TRP A 103 6.62 -14.50 11.46
C TRP A 103 7.04 -14.88 12.88
N ASN A 104 8.25 -15.38 13.08
CA ASN A 104 8.72 -15.73 14.42
C ASN A 104 8.69 -14.53 15.37
N LEU A 105 9.02 -13.34 14.87
CA LEU A 105 9.05 -12.08 15.63
C LEU A 105 7.65 -11.46 15.78
N MET A 106 6.90 -11.34 14.69
CA MET A 106 5.66 -10.56 14.63
C MET A 106 4.39 -11.40 14.80
N LYS A 107 4.48 -12.72 14.64
CA LYS A 107 3.36 -13.67 14.63
C LYS A 107 2.29 -13.37 13.59
N ASP A 108 2.65 -12.71 12.50
CA ASP A 108 1.76 -12.40 11.38
C ASP A 108 1.39 -13.69 10.61
N PRO A 109 0.10 -14.07 10.53
CA PRO A 109 -0.33 -15.27 9.81
C PRO A 109 -0.01 -15.22 8.30
N ASP A 110 0.05 -14.04 7.69
CA ASP A 110 0.35 -13.92 6.26
C ASP A 110 1.80 -14.30 5.97
N ASP A 111 2.74 -13.92 6.84
CA ASP A 111 4.14 -14.33 6.73
C ASP A 111 4.31 -15.86 6.82
N ARG A 112 3.56 -16.50 7.72
CA ARG A 112 3.57 -17.97 7.82
C ARG A 112 3.11 -18.60 6.50
N LYS A 113 2.00 -18.12 5.95
CA LYS A 113 1.43 -18.63 4.69
C LYS A 113 2.40 -18.42 3.51
N GLN A 114 3.05 -17.26 3.43
CA GLN A 114 4.03 -16.97 2.39
C GLN A 114 5.27 -17.85 2.51
N ALA A 115 5.82 -18.00 3.72
CA ALA A 115 6.96 -18.88 3.96
C ALA A 115 6.67 -20.34 3.56
N GLU A 116 5.47 -20.84 3.89
CA GLU A 116 5.03 -22.17 3.51
C GLU A 116 4.91 -22.33 2.00
N ALA A 117 4.21 -21.41 1.32
CA ALA A 117 3.99 -21.46 -0.12
C ALA A 117 5.31 -21.47 -0.90
N LEU A 118 6.25 -20.59 -0.53
CA LEU A 118 7.58 -20.52 -1.15
C LEU A 118 8.40 -21.79 -0.90
N ALA A 119 8.36 -22.35 0.31
CA ALA A 119 9.07 -23.60 0.61
C ALA A 119 8.48 -24.81 -0.14
N ARG A 120 7.15 -24.90 -0.25
CA ARG A 120 6.50 -25.94 -1.09
C ARG A 120 6.91 -25.82 -2.55
N ARG A 121 6.97 -24.60 -3.06
CA ARG A 121 7.44 -24.33 -4.42
C ARG A 121 8.88 -24.78 -4.66
N CYS A 122 9.78 -24.60 -3.70
CA CYS A 122 11.13 -25.17 -3.81
C CYS A 122 11.10 -26.70 -3.97
N VAL A 123 10.23 -27.39 -3.22
CA VAL A 123 10.06 -28.86 -3.30
C VAL A 123 9.42 -29.29 -4.61
N GLU A 124 8.49 -28.50 -5.15
CA GLU A 124 7.87 -28.78 -6.45
C GLU A 124 8.87 -28.65 -7.62
N ILE A 125 9.76 -27.66 -7.55
CA ILE A 125 10.83 -27.46 -8.55
C ILE A 125 11.92 -28.53 -8.42
N ASP A 126 12.39 -28.78 -7.20
CA ASP A 126 13.36 -29.83 -6.89
C ASP A 126 12.98 -30.58 -5.60
N PRO A 127 12.40 -31.79 -5.72
CA PRO A 127 12.03 -32.61 -4.57
C PRO A 127 13.20 -32.97 -3.63
N HIS A 128 14.45 -32.82 -4.07
CA HIS A 128 15.64 -33.10 -3.28
C HIS A 128 16.23 -31.86 -2.60
N TYR A 129 15.62 -30.69 -2.76
CA TYR A 129 16.08 -29.44 -2.17
C TYR A 129 15.83 -29.40 -0.65
N ARG A 130 16.71 -30.06 0.11
CA ARG A 130 16.63 -30.24 1.56
C ARG A 130 16.33 -28.97 2.38
N PRO A 131 16.90 -27.78 2.08
CA PRO A 131 16.64 -26.58 2.87
C PRO A 131 15.14 -26.21 2.96
N ALA A 132 14.36 -26.49 1.91
CA ALA A 132 12.92 -26.20 1.93
C ALA A 132 12.15 -27.04 2.97
N TYR A 133 12.53 -28.31 3.15
CA TYR A 133 11.92 -29.17 4.17
C TYR A 133 12.23 -28.69 5.60
N VAL A 134 13.38 -28.04 5.81
CA VAL A 134 13.71 -27.41 7.10
C VAL A 134 12.70 -26.32 7.42
N VAL A 135 12.40 -25.44 6.45
CA VAL A 135 11.38 -24.39 6.61
C VAL A 135 10.01 -25.00 6.90
N LEU A 136 9.55 -25.98 6.10
CA LEU A 136 8.25 -26.63 6.28
C LEU A 136 8.11 -27.32 7.66
N SER A 137 9.14 -28.03 8.09
CA SER A 137 9.13 -28.68 9.41
C SER A 137 9.10 -27.67 10.56
N ALA A 138 9.81 -26.54 10.43
CA ALA A 138 9.81 -25.46 11.42
C ALA A 138 8.47 -24.72 11.51
N LEU A 139 7.67 -24.75 10.44
CA LEU A 139 6.30 -24.21 10.41
C LEU A 139 5.25 -25.18 10.98
N GLY A 140 5.65 -26.40 11.37
CA GLY A 140 4.79 -27.42 11.97
C GLY A 140 3.95 -28.22 10.98
N GLU A 141 4.29 -28.21 9.68
CA GLU A 141 3.47 -28.82 8.63
C GLU A 141 3.87 -30.26 8.30
N SER A 142 2.86 -31.09 8.00
CA SER A 142 3.09 -32.47 7.54
C SER A 142 3.69 -32.45 6.12
N MET A 143 4.78 -33.20 5.92
CA MET A 143 5.51 -33.22 4.64
C MET A 143 4.57 -33.55 3.47
N PRO A 144 4.72 -32.89 2.30
CA PRO A 144 3.93 -33.23 1.12
C PRO A 144 4.12 -34.72 0.83
N LYS A 145 3.00 -35.45 0.75
CA LYS A 145 3.00 -36.88 0.41
C LYS A 145 3.45 -36.99 -1.04
N THR A 146 4.75 -37.19 -1.26
CA THR A 146 5.32 -37.48 -2.58
C THR A 146 4.54 -38.63 -3.18
N ARG A 147 3.90 -38.43 -4.34
CA ARG A 147 3.22 -39.52 -5.05
C ARG A 147 4.29 -40.54 -5.45
N PRO A 148 4.26 -41.77 -4.94
CA PRO A 148 5.31 -42.73 -5.21
C PRO A 148 5.09 -43.30 -6.61
N ASN A 149 5.87 -42.85 -7.58
CA ASN A 149 6.02 -43.53 -8.86
C ASN A 149 7.50 -43.81 -9.18
N GLU A 150 8.30 -44.04 -8.14
CA GLU A 150 9.63 -44.64 -8.24
C GLU A 150 9.75 -45.79 -7.24
N ALA A 151 10.30 -46.90 -7.74
CA ALA A 151 10.38 -48.18 -7.04
C ALA A 151 11.19 -48.06 -5.73
N PRO A 152 10.83 -48.80 -4.66
CA PRO A 152 11.49 -48.66 -3.37
C PRO A 152 12.92 -49.21 -3.43
N LEU A 153 13.91 -48.38 -3.09
CA LEU A 153 15.23 -48.87 -2.68
C LEU A 153 15.13 -49.58 -1.32
N PRO A 154 15.93 -50.63 -1.09
CA PRO A 154 15.86 -51.44 0.13
C PRO A 154 16.26 -50.62 1.36
N ARG A 155 15.35 -50.56 2.34
CA ARG A 155 15.60 -49.93 3.66
C ARG A 155 16.52 -50.83 4.50
N ILE A 156 17.65 -50.27 4.92
CA ILE A 156 18.49 -50.86 5.98
C ILE A 156 17.85 -50.51 7.34
N PRO A 157 17.61 -51.48 8.23
CA PRO A 157 17.02 -51.22 9.54
C PRO A 157 18.01 -50.51 10.47
N GLN A 158 17.70 -49.27 10.88
CA GLN A 158 18.38 -48.61 11.98
C GLN A 158 17.66 -48.90 13.29
N LYS A 159 18.41 -49.56 14.19
CA LYS A 159 18.03 -49.92 15.55
C LYS A 159 18.48 -48.78 16.47
N THR A 160 17.57 -47.96 16.97
CA THR A 160 17.88 -46.98 18.03
C THR A 160 17.24 -47.43 19.33
N THR A 161 18.07 -47.90 20.24
CA THR A 161 17.72 -48.17 21.64
C THR A 161 18.17 -47.03 22.54
N SER A 162 17.26 -46.65 23.44
CA SER A 162 17.49 -46.13 24.80
C SER A 162 17.79 -44.63 24.97
N PRO A 163 17.65 -44.08 26.20
CA PRO A 163 16.58 -44.32 27.15
C PRO A 163 16.06 -43.03 27.82
N ASN A 164 14.91 -43.24 28.44
CA ASN A 164 14.16 -42.42 29.38
C ASN A 164 15.00 -41.82 30.53
N ARG A 165 14.80 -40.52 30.82
CA ARG A 165 15.27 -39.87 32.06
C ARG A 165 14.28 -38.76 32.48
N ASN A 166 13.44 -39.10 33.46
CA ASN A 166 12.99 -38.35 34.66
C ASN A 166 13.14 -36.81 34.61
N ALA A 167 12.06 -36.02 34.74
CA ALA A 167 11.37 -35.63 36.00
C ALA A 167 11.83 -34.24 36.52
N LEU A 168 10.87 -33.54 37.14
CA LEU A 168 10.97 -32.27 37.88
C LEU A 168 11.24 -30.97 37.09
N TRP A 169 10.18 -30.18 36.87
CA TRP A 169 10.14 -28.79 37.36
C TRP A 169 8.70 -28.25 37.38
N THR A 170 8.01 -28.51 38.49
CA THR A 170 6.84 -27.74 38.95
C THR A 170 7.33 -26.68 39.91
N GLY A 171 7.06 -25.39 39.64
CA GLY A 171 7.21 -24.35 40.66
C GLY A 171 7.41 -22.94 40.12
N MET A 172 6.47 -22.06 40.49
CA MET A 172 6.51 -20.59 40.41
C MET A 172 6.14 -19.91 39.09
N SER A 173 4.85 -19.55 38.94
CA SER A 173 4.39 -18.24 38.41
C SER A 173 2.87 -18.07 38.58
N ILE A 174 2.34 -18.22 39.81
CA ILE A 174 0.92 -17.94 40.13
C ILE A 174 0.71 -16.59 40.84
N LEU A 175 1.77 -15.82 41.13
CA LEU A 175 1.64 -14.57 41.92
C LEU A 175 1.74 -13.26 41.12
N GLY A 176 1.72 -13.31 39.78
CA GLY A 176 1.81 -12.11 38.92
C GLY A 176 0.51 -11.69 38.23
N VAL A 177 -0.53 -12.54 38.24
CA VAL A 177 -1.75 -12.35 37.42
C VAL A 177 -2.92 -11.74 38.21
N LEU A 178 -2.85 -11.68 39.55
CA LEU A 178 -3.95 -11.17 40.39
C LEU A 178 -3.88 -9.67 40.72
N VAL A 179 -2.81 -8.95 40.35
CA VAL A 179 -2.69 -7.50 40.60
C VAL A 179 -3.08 -6.64 39.38
N LEU A 180 -3.17 -7.23 38.17
CA LEU A 180 -3.56 -6.51 36.95
C LEU A 180 -5.07 -6.50 36.67
N ILE A 181 -5.87 -7.34 37.35
CA ILE A 181 -7.33 -7.41 37.15
C ILE A 181 -8.08 -6.38 38.00
N LEU A 182 -7.45 -5.77 39.01
CA LEU A 182 -8.08 -4.80 39.92
C LEU A 182 -7.95 -3.33 39.50
N PHE A 183 -7.20 -3.00 38.44
CA PHE A 183 -7.00 -1.61 37.99
C PHE A 183 -7.89 -1.18 36.82
N PHE A 184 -8.69 -2.09 36.23
CA PHE A 184 -9.51 -1.80 35.05
C PHE A 184 -11.02 -1.63 35.32
N TRP A 185 -11.48 -1.68 36.57
CA TRP A 185 -12.91 -1.62 36.93
C TRP A 185 -13.37 -0.39 37.71
N LEU A 186 -12.53 0.62 37.93
CA LEU A 186 -12.90 1.85 38.64
C LEU A 186 -12.36 3.09 37.93
N SER A 187 -12.99 3.49 36.83
CA SER A 187 -12.98 4.88 36.36
C SER A 187 -14.29 5.20 35.65
N PRO A 188 -15.17 6.01 36.25
CA PRO A 188 -16.34 6.55 35.56
C PRO A 188 -15.90 7.76 34.74
N SER A 189 -16.00 7.70 33.42
CA SER A 189 -16.04 8.93 32.61
C SER A 189 -17.22 8.87 31.65
N SER A 190 -18.27 9.56 32.07
CA SER A 190 -19.37 10.00 31.22
C SER A 190 -18.85 11.14 30.35
N SER A 191 -18.67 10.91 29.05
CA SER A 191 -18.59 11.99 28.08
C SER A 191 -19.92 12.05 27.33
N LYS A 192 -20.59 13.20 27.46
CA LYS A 192 -21.82 13.51 26.75
C LYS A 192 -21.51 13.57 25.27
N THR A 193 -22.08 12.64 24.51
CA THR A 193 -22.19 12.70 23.05
C THR A 193 -22.81 14.04 22.66
N THR A 194 -21.98 14.92 22.10
CA THR A 194 -22.45 16.14 21.44
C THR A 194 -22.93 15.73 20.05
N GLN A 195 -24.23 15.48 19.90
CA GLN A 195 -24.86 15.44 18.58
C GLN A 195 -24.78 16.86 17.99
N ASN A 196 -23.86 17.07 17.05
CA ASN A 196 -23.91 18.23 16.17
C ASN A 196 -25.15 18.08 15.27
N LYS A 197 -26.23 18.75 15.68
CA LYS A 197 -27.44 18.97 14.91
C LYS A 197 -27.06 19.79 13.67
N LEU A 198 -26.96 19.14 12.52
CA LEU A 198 -26.91 19.82 11.23
C LEU A 198 -28.17 20.69 11.10
N SER A 199 -27.96 21.99 10.91
CA SER A 199 -28.99 22.95 10.52
C SER A 199 -28.33 23.96 9.58
N GLY A 200 -28.95 24.17 8.42
CA GLY A 200 -28.61 25.27 7.51
C GLY A 200 -28.14 24.82 6.14
N GLY A 201 -29.09 24.44 5.28
CA GLY A 201 -28.83 24.30 3.84
C GLY A 201 -28.62 25.65 3.18
N LEU A 202 -27.61 25.72 2.30
CA LEU A 202 -27.64 26.57 1.11
C LEU A 202 -27.69 25.63 -0.09
N SER A 203 -28.88 25.55 -0.69
CA SER A 203 -29.09 24.97 -2.01
C SER A 203 -28.47 25.90 -3.06
N VAL A 204 -27.30 25.52 -3.59
CA VAL A 204 -26.79 26.05 -4.86
C VAL A 204 -27.39 25.19 -5.97
N PRO A 205 -27.99 25.79 -7.02
CA PRO A 205 -28.56 25.02 -8.13
C PRO A 205 -27.42 24.43 -8.97
N ASP A 206 -27.30 23.10 -8.94
CA ASP A 206 -26.33 22.37 -9.76
C ASP A 206 -26.93 22.11 -11.15
N GLY A 207 -26.23 22.59 -12.18
CA GLY A 207 -26.62 22.47 -13.58
C GLY A 207 -26.60 21.01 -14.02
N THR A 208 -27.75 20.51 -14.43
CA THR A 208 -28.00 19.14 -14.82
C THR A 208 -27.29 18.80 -16.14
N ASN A 209 -26.12 18.17 -16.06
CA ASN A 209 -25.57 17.38 -17.17
C ASN A 209 -25.81 15.91 -16.87
N SER A 210 -26.87 15.36 -17.46
CA SER A 210 -27.23 13.96 -17.44
C SER A 210 -26.27 13.14 -18.31
N ASN A 211 -25.09 12.81 -17.77
CA ASN A 211 -24.39 11.62 -18.21
C ASN A 211 -24.90 10.46 -17.36
N THR A 212 -25.62 9.56 -18.03
CA THR A 212 -26.21 8.33 -17.49
C THR A 212 -25.11 7.38 -17.00
N SER A 213 -24.53 7.68 -15.84
CA SER A 213 -23.87 6.65 -15.04
C SER A 213 -24.96 5.69 -14.59
N SER A 214 -24.83 4.41 -14.94
CA SER A 214 -25.60 3.35 -14.33
C SER A 214 -25.36 3.38 -12.83
N GLU A 215 -26.20 4.11 -12.08
CA GLU A 215 -26.24 4.02 -10.64
C GLU A 215 -26.48 2.56 -10.31
N SER A 216 -25.43 1.93 -9.78
CA SER A 216 -25.51 0.57 -9.28
C SER A 216 -26.60 0.58 -8.21
N VAL A 217 -27.66 -0.22 -8.42
CA VAL A 217 -28.95 -0.12 -7.72
C VAL A 217 -28.83 -0.37 -6.21
N ASN A 218 -27.65 -0.68 -5.68
CA ASN A 218 -27.45 -1.07 -4.29
C ASN A 218 -26.36 -0.27 -3.54
N ASP A 219 -25.95 0.91 -3.99
CA ASP A 219 -25.00 1.73 -3.24
C ASP A 219 -25.61 2.17 -1.88
N LEU A 220 -24.99 1.73 -0.78
CA LEU A 220 -25.41 2.03 0.60
C LEU A 220 -24.55 3.16 1.17
N GLN A 221 -25.17 4.30 1.49
CA GLN A 221 -24.49 5.38 2.21
C GLN A 221 -24.21 4.95 3.65
N VAL A 222 -22.96 5.09 4.09
CA VAL A 222 -22.55 4.70 5.44
C VAL A 222 -22.20 5.96 6.25
N PRO A 223 -22.79 6.19 7.42
CA PRO A 223 -22.41 7.28 8.30
C PRO A 223 -20.94 7.17 8.72
N VAL A 224 -20.23 8.30 8.72
CA VAL A 224 -18.84 8.38 9.15
C VAL A 224 -18.75 9.17 10.44
N GLU A 225 -18.14 8.56 11.45
CA GLU A 225 -17.75 9.17 12.70
C GLU A 225 -16.24 9.40 12.69
N THR A 226 -15.79 10.53 13.23
CA THR A 226 -14.37 10.87 13.27
C THR A 226 -13.94 11.09 14.72
N ALA A 227 -12.84 10.46 15.14
CA ALA A 227 -12.27 10.64 16.47
C ALA A 227 -10.86 11.25 16.38
N PHE A 228 -10.77 12.42 15.75
CA PHE A 228 -9.51 13.16 15.59
C PHE A 228 -9.23 14.13 16.75
N GLY A 229 -10.24 14.36 17.60
CA GLY A 229 -10.50 15.56 18.41
C GLY A 229 -9.45 16.06 19.40
N THR A 230 -8.25 15.49 19.43
CA THR A 230 -7.12 15.98 20.22
C THR A 230 -5.96 16.54 19.38
N HIS A 231 -5.99 16.42 18.04
CA HIS A 231 -4.79 16.59 17.22
C HIS A 231 -4.74 17.88 16.36
N ASP A 232 -5.64 18.85 16.49
CA ASP A 232 -5.74 19.99 15.52
C ASP A 232 -5.85 19.52 14.05
N VAL A 233 -6.43 18.34 13.85
CA VAL A 233 -6.71 17.75 12.54
C VAL A 233 -8.22 17.57 12.42
N SER A 234 -8.76 17.89 11.25
CA SER A 234 -10.16 17.68 10.92
C SER A 234 -10.32 16.84 9.66
N PHE A 235 -11.43 16.11 9.55
CA PHE A 235 -11.78 15.36 8.35
C PHE A 235 -13.14 15.81 7.83
N GLU A 236 -13.20 16.13 6.55
CA GLU A 236 -14.43 16.47 5.85
C GLU A 236 -14.82 15.37 4.87
N VAL A 237 -15.89 14.64 5.17
CA VAL A 237 -16.41 13.53 4.37
C VAL A 237 -17.00 14.05 3.05
N GLN A 238 -16.58 13.48 1.93
CA GLN A 238 -17.19 13.71 0.60
C GLN A 238 -18.03 12.52 0.12
N LYS A 239 -17.54 11.30 0.36
CA LYS A 239 -18.19 10.07 -0.08
C LYS A 239 -17.96 8.98 0.96
N SER A 240 -19.00 8.27 1.36
CA SER A 240 -18.90 7.06 2.17
C SER A 240 -19.94 6.06 1.70
N VAL A 241 -19.52 5.15 0.84
CA VAL A 241 -20.43 4.25 0.11
C VAL A 241 -19.93 2.82 0.20
N LEU A 242 -20.81 1.93 0.64
CA LEU A 242 -20.67 0.49 0.54
C LEU A 242 -21.45 0.02 -0.70
N THR A 243 -20.76 -0.61 -1.63
CA THR A 243 -21.34 -1.19 -2.85
C THR A 243 -21.29 -2.71 -2.73
N PRO A 244 -22.42 -3.38 -2.47
CA PRO A 244 -22.51 -4.83 -2.44
C PRO A 244 -22.56 -5.39 -3.86
N TYR A 245 -21.84 -6.48 -4.08
CA TYR A 245 -21.96 -7.37 -5.22
C TYR A 245 -22.50 -8.73 -4.74
N GLU A 246 -22.74 -9.67 -5.66
CA GLU A 246 -23.28 -11.00 -5.32
C GLU A 246 -22.41 -11.72 -4.26
N ASP A 247 -21.11 -11.85 -4.54
CA ASP A 247 -20.13 -12.52 -3.67
C ASP A 247 -18.94 -11.62 -3.29
N ALA A 248 -19.10 -10.30 -3.42
CA ALA A 248 -18.06 -9.34 -3.09
C ALA A 248 -18.67 -8.06 -2.52
N PHE A 249 -17.82 -7.18 -1.97
CA PHE A 249 -18.20 -5.81 -1.70
C PHE A 249 -17.00 -4.88 -1.84
N SER A 250 -17.29 -3.61 -2.15
CA SER A 250 -16.34 -2.52 -2.00
C SER A 250 -16.90 -1.45 -1.08
N TYR A 251 -16.05 -0.88 -0.23
CA TYR A 251 -16.35 0.30 0.55
C TYR A 251 -15.38 1.42 0.17
N VAL A 252 -15.91 2.60 -0.14
CA VAL A 252 -15.13 3.78 -0.53
C VAL A 252 -15.40 4.91 0.46
N LEU A 253 -14.34 5.39 1.12
CA LEU A 253 -14.35 6.62 1.91
C LEU A 253 -13.45 7.67 1.25
N ARG A 254 -14.03 8.83 0.91
CA ARG A 254 -13.30 9.99 0.40
C ARG A 254 -13.56 11.22 1.25
N GLY A 255 -12.54 12.03 1.41
CA GLY A 255 -12.65 13.28 2.13
C GLY A 255 -11.39 14.12 2.06
N TYR A 256 -11.36 15.18 2.84
CA TYR A 256 -10.19 16.01 3.03
C TYR A 256 -9.76 15.98 4.47
N ILE A 257 -8.46 15.83 4.70
CA ILE A 257 -7.86 16.09 6.00
C ILE A 257 -7.19 17.46 5.96
N SER A 258 -7.34 18.24 7.02
CA SER A 258 -6.68 19.53 7.16
C SER A 258 -6.31 19.81 8.61
N SER A 259 -5.31 20.67 8.79
CA SER A 259 -4.96 21.26 10.08
C SER A 259 -5.15 22.78 10.04
N LYS A 260 -5.55 23.35 11.17
CA LYS A 260 -5.79 24.80 11.27
C LYS A 260 -4.55 25.59 11.68
N THR A 261 -3.67 24.99 12.47
CA THR A 261 -2.55 25.71 13.10
C THR A 261 -1.21 25.02 12.96
N LYS A 262 -1.20 23.72 12.61
CA LYS A 262 0.03 22.93 12.51
C LYS A 262 0.30 22.44 11.10
N GLU A 263 1.56 22.18 10.81
CA GLU A 263 1.95 21.42 9.63
C GLU A 263 1.77 19.93 9.90
N MET A 264 1.19 19.22 8.95
CA MET A 264 1.19 17.75 8.98
C MET A 264 2.43 17.28 8.23
N VAL A 265 3.30 16.55 8.92
CA VAL A 265 4.53 15.94 8.36
C VAL A 265 4.29 14.49 8.00
N GLN A 266 3.53 13.78 8.84
CA GLN A 266 3.16 12.40 8.64
C GLN A 266 1.73 12.18 9.13
N LEU A 267 0.98 11.33 8.41
CA LEU A 267 -0.35 10.93 8.82
C LEU A 267 -0.69 9.52 8.36
N LYS A 268 -1.03 8.67 9.33
CA LYS A 268 -1.65 7.37 9.13
C LYS A 268 -3.01 7.36 9.80
N VAL A 269 -4.04 6.96 9.05
CA VAL A 269 -5.40 6.82 9.56
C VAL A 269 -5.76 5.35 9.71
N GLN A 270 -6.67 5.09 10.65
CA GLN A 270 -7.32 3.80 10.82
C GLN A 270 -8.82 3.97 10.58
N LEU A 271 -9.37 3.06 9.79
CA LEU A 271 -10.79 2.99 9.50
C LEU A 271 -11.36 1.72 10.11
N LYS A 272 -12.40 1.83 10.93
CA LYS A 272 -13.15 0.69 11.49
C LYS A 272 -14.58 0.72 11.00
N ALA A 273 -15.03 -0.31 10.30
CA ALA A 273 -16.44 -0.48 10.01
C ALA A 273 -17.13 -1.19 11.17
N LEU A 274 -18.24 -0.62 11.63
CA LEU A 274 -18.98 -1.07 12.81
C LEU A 274 -20.36 -1.56 12.40
N ASP A 275 -20.86 -2.59 13.07
CA ASP A 275 -22.26 -3.00 12.97
C ASP A 275 -23.15 -2.18 13.92
N LYS A 276 -24.45 -2.52 13.97
CA LYS A 276 -25.43 -1.81 14.83
C LYS A 276 -25.17 -1.97 16.33
N THR A 277 -24.37 -2.94 16.74
CA THR A 277 -23.98 -3.19 18.14
C THR A 277 -22.67 -2.51 18.51
N GLY A 278 -21.98 -1.89 17.54
CA GLY A 278 -20.64 -1.33 17.71
C GLY A 278 -19.51 -2.36 17.56
N GLN A 279 -19.81 -3.60 17.15
CA GLN A 279 -18.78 -4.59 16.87
C GLN A 279 -18.03 -4.22 15.58
N THR A 280 -16.71 -4.34 15.61
CA THR A 280 -15.87 -4.12 14.43
C THR A 280 -16.02 -5.26 13.43
N LEU A 281 -16.47 -4.94 12.22
CA LEU A 281 -16.62 -5.86 11.09
C LEU A 281 -15.31 -6.01 10.30
N PHE A 282 -14.62 -4.88 10.07
CA PHE A 282 -13.29 -4.85 9.47
C PHE A 282 -12.52 -3.60 9.91
N THR A 283 -11.20 -3.65 9.77
CA THR A 283 -10.28 -2.54 10.04
C THR A 283 -9.32 -2.37 8.87
N GLU A 284 -9.06 -1.14 8.47
CA GLU A 284 -8.12 -0.77 7.41
C GLU A 284 -7.14 0.29 7.96
N PHE A 285 -5.88 0.22 7.57
CA PHE A 285 -4.89 1.26 7.86
C PHE A 285 -4.39 1.87 6.56
N LYS A 286 -4.27 3.19 6.52
CA LYS A 286 -3.72 3.89 5.37
C LYS A 286 -2.76 4.97 5.81
N GLU A 287 -1.56 4.89 5.27
CA GLU A 287 -0.64 6.02 5.27
C GLU A 287 -1.14 7.02 4.21
N VAL A 288 -1.65 8.16 4.69
CA VAL A 288 -2.25 9.21 3.85
C VAL A 288 -1.18 10.25 3.50
N LEU A 289 -0.26 10.52 4.43
CA LEU A 289 0.90 11.37 4.24
C LEU A 289 2.13 10.64 4.80
N PRO A 290 2.95 9.99 3.95
CA PRO A 290 4.21 9.41 4.39
C PRO A 290 5.28 10.50 4.59
N THR A 291 6.32 10.19 5.35
CA THR A 291 7.39 11.14 5.74
C THR A 291 8.26 11.67 4.60
N TYR A 292 8.16 11.07 3.40
CA TYR A 292 8.91 11.50 2.22
C TYR A 292 8.11 12.42 1.27
N GLU A 293 6.82 12.59 1.52
CA GLU A 293 5.96 13.53 0.80
C GLU A 293 6.05 14.93 1.42
N THR A 294 5.54 15.93 0.71
CA THR A 294 5.58 17.32 1.19
C THR A 294 4.64 17.56 2.36
N ASN A 295 5.13 18.25 3.38
CA ASN A 295 4.32 18.70 4.51
C ASN A 295 3.08 19.49 4.04
N VAL A 296 1.95 19.23 4.70
CA VAL A 296 0.70 19.95 4.44
C VAL A 296 0.61 21.12 5.41
N ARG A 297 0.61 22.36 4.88
CA ARG A 297 0.59 23.58 5.70
C ARG A 297 -0.81 23.87 6.23
N PRO A 298 -0.96 24.68 7.29
CA PRO A 298 -2.26 25.16 7.75
C PRO A 298 -3.09 25.79 6.63
N GLY A 299 -4.36 25.40 6.53
CA GLY A 299 -5.29 25.89 5.50
C GLY A 299 -5.21 25.15 4.15
N GLU A 300 -4.25 24.26 3.96
CA GLU A 300 -4.24 23.30 2.85
C GLU A 300 -5.08 22.07 3.19
N VAL A 301 -5.44 21.33 2.15
CA VAL A 301 -6.18 20.08 2.29
C VAL A 301 -5.40 18.91 1.70
N LEU A 302 -5.39 17.81 2.44
CA LEU A 302 -4.85 16.53 2.04
C LEU A 302 -6.01 15.64 1.57
N PRO A 303 -6.09 15.28 0.29
CA PRO A 303 -7.11 14.36 -0.18
C PRO A 303 -6.92 12.96 0.40
N VAL A 304 -8.02 12.34 0.79
CA VAL A 304 -8.05 10.95 1.25
C VAL A 304 -8.94 10.15 0.32
N ASP A 305 -8.43 9.03 -0.18
CA ASP A 305 -9.19 7.98 -0.86
C ASP A 305 -8.85 6.62 -0.22
N LEU A 306 -9.86 6.02 0.41
CA LEU A 306 -9.77 4.71 1.05
C LEU A 306 -10.72 3.77 0.33
N LEU A 307 -10.14 2.74 -0.28
CA LEU A 307 -10.87 1.63 -0.89
C LEU A 307 -10.62 0.36 -0.09
N HIS A 308 -11.69 -0.23 0.41
CA HIS A 308 -11.67 -1.57 0.98
C HIS A 308 -12.46 -2.50 0.07
N TYR A 309 -11.84 -3.57 -0.44
CA TYR A 309 -12.50 -4.57 -1.28
C TYR A 309 -12.28 -5.97 -0.72
N LYS A 310 -13.34 -6.78 -0.68
CA LYS A 310 -13.24 -8.21 -0.36
C LYS A 310 -14.20 -9.03 -1.21
N ALA A 311 -13.72 -10.19 -1.66
CA ALA A 311 -14.49 -11.24 -2.32
C ALA A 311 -15.28 -12.08 -1.30
N GLN A 312 -16.20 -11.43 -0.60
CA GLN A 312 -17.20 -12.07 0.25
C GLN A 312 -18.50 -11.24 0.22
N LYS A 313 -19.62 -11.84 0.66
CA LYS A 313 -20.88 -11.11 0.84
C LYS A 313 -20.69 -9.86 1.71
N ALA A 314 -21.30 -8.75 1.29
CA ALA A 314 -21.24 -7.48 2.00
C ALA A 314 -21.75 -7.61 3.45
N PRO A 315 -20.99 -7.17 4.46
CA PRO A 315 -21.45 -7.15 5.83
C PRO A 315 -22.46 -6.00 6.03
N ASN A 316 -23.32 -6.12 7.06
CA ASN A 316 -24.28 -5.06 7.41
C ASN A 316 -23.57 -3.94 8.19
N VAL A 317 -22.85 -3.07 7.48
CA VAL A 317 -22.14 -1.92 8.07
C VAL A 317 -23.16 -0.86 8.50
N ALA A 318 -23.14 -0.49 9.78
CA ALA A 318 -24.01 0.55 10.34
C ALA A 318 -23.34 1.92 10.36
N SER A 319 -22.03 1.97 10.64
CA SER A 319 -21.23 3.19 10.60
C SER A 319 -19.75 2.86 10.38
N VAL A 320 -18.96 3.89 10.12
CA VAL A 320 -17.50 3.80 10.05
C VAL A 320 -16.88 4.81 10.98
N LEU A 321 -15.95 4.36 11.82
CA LEU A 321 -15.13 5.20 12.68
C LEU A 321 -13.76 5.43 12.04
N LEU A 322 -13.44 6.67 11.72
CA LEU A 322 -12.13 7.11 11.24
C LEU A 322 -11.33 7.72 12.41
N THR A 323 -10.19 7.11 12.73
CA THR A 323 -9.26 7.54 13.79
C THR A 323 -7.89 7.85 13.20
N ILE A 324 -7.11 8.63 13.93
CA ILE A 324 -5.69 8.81 13.66
C ILE A 324 -4.94 7.62 14.30
N ALA A 325 -4.19 6.88 13.49
CA ALA A 325 -3.33 5.81 13.97
C ALA A 325 -1.93 6.32 14.34
N GLU A 326 -1.42 7.25 13.53
CA GLU A 326 -0.12 7.90 13.71
C GLU A 326 -0.21 9.30 13.09
N VAL A 327 0.33 10.31 13.76
CA VAL A 327 0.42 11.66 13.22
C VAL A 327 1.66 12.34 13.76
N ASP A 328 2.39 13.00 12.87
CA ASP A 328 3.45 13.94 13.24
C ASP A 328 3.03 15.35 12.82
N LEU A 329 3.05 16.26 13.79
CA LEU A 329 2.59 17.63 13.64
C LEU A 329 3.66 18.59 14.12
N GLU A 330 4.06 19.50 13.24
CA GLU A 330 5.00 20.55 13.56
C GLU A 330 4.30 21.90 13.71
N SER A 331 4.87 22.77 14.53
CA SER A 331 4.40 24.16 14.60
C SER A 331 4.70 24.84 13.27
N ALA A 332 3.70 25.47 12.68
CA ALA A 332 3.91 26.30 11.49
C ALA A 332 4.92 27.42 11.80
N PRO A 333 5.87 27.73 10.89
CA PRO A 333 6.76 28.86 11.07
C PRO A 333 5.93 30.16 11.13
N PRO A 334 6.40 31.19 11.87
CA PRO A 334 5.69 32.47 11.96
C PRO A 334 5.42 33.12 10.60
N GLN A 335 6.29 32.85 9.63
CA GLN A 335 6.17 33.32 8.27
C GLN A 335 6.72 32.27 7.31
N TYR A 336 5.92 31.93 6.30
CA TYR A 336 6.35 31.10 5.19
C TYR A 336 7.21 31.90 4.21
N GLN A 337 8.20 31.23 3.62
CA GLN A 337 8.80 31.76 2.40
C GLN A 337 7.70 31.93 1.35
N THR A 338 7.65 33.09 0.71
CA THR A 338 6.67 33.36 -0.33
C THR A 338 6.87 32.40 -1.48
N ASP A 339 5.87 31.55 -1.74
CA ASP A 339 5.92 30.60 -2.83
C ASP A 339 6.04 31.36 -4.17
N LYS A 340 6.90 30.87 -5.08
CA LYS A 340 7.14 31.54 -6.36
C LYS A 340 5.96 31.27 -7.29
N PRO A 341 5.25 32.28 -7.84
CA PRO A 341 4.19 32.04 -8.80
C PRO A 341 4.69 31.25 -10.01
N LEU A 342 3.92 30.25 -10.42
CA LEU A 342 4.12 29.51 -11.66
C LEU A 342 3.10 29.96 -12.69
N GLU A 343 3.56 30.22 -13.92
CA GLU A 343 2.69 30.55 -15.04
C GLU A 343 1.93 29.30 -15.50
N LEU A 344 0.60 29.37 -15.51
CA LEU A 344 -0.24 28.33 -16.08
C LEU A 344 -0.49 28.59 -17.56
N LYS A 345 -0.05 27.67 -18.40
CA LYS A 345 -0.44 27.60 -19.81
C LYS A 345 -1.45 26.46 -19.98
N TRP A 346 -2.49 26.73 -20.75
CA TRP A 346 -3.52 25.74 -21.03
C TRP A 346 -3.23 25.11 -22.39
N ASP A 347 -2.99 23.80 -22.40
CA ASP A 347 -2.84 23.01 -23.64
C ASP A 347 -4.20 22.81 -24.36
N ILE A 348 -5.29 23.08 -23.64
CA ILE A 348 -6.67 23.08 -24.14
C ILE A 348 -7.29 24.47 -23.98
N PRO A 349 -8.40 24.80 -24.65
CA PRO A 349 -9.14 26.02 -24.34
C PRO A 349 -9.47 26.10 -22.84
N LYS A 350 -9.07 27.20 -22.18
CA LYS A 350 -9.30 27.42 -20.76
C LYS A 350 -10.80 27.27 -20.45
N PRO A 351 -11.20 26.34 -19.55
CA PRO A 351 -12.60 26.18 -19.19
C PRO A 351 -13.17 27.46 -18.57
N SER A 352 -14.42 27.79 -18.92
CA SER A 352 -15.10 28.96 -18.37
C SER A 352 -15.25 28.85 -16.86
N GLY A 353 -15.01 29.94 -16.12
CA GLY A 353 -15.10 29.96 -14.65
C GLY A 353 -13.92 29.33 -13.90
N PHE A 354 -12.96 28.71 -14.59
CA PHE A 354 -11.76 28.17 -13.93
C PHE A 354 -10.76 29.30 -13.66
N ILE A 355 -10.46 29.52 -12.39
CA ILE A 355 -9.43 30.47 -11.95
C ILE A 355 -8.50 29.68 -11.03
N LEU A 356 -7.36 29.28 -11.54
CA LEU A 356 -6.34 28.56 -10.80
C LEU A 356 -5.13 29.46 -10.61
N GLU A 357 -4.58 29.43 -9.40
CA GLU A 357 -3.26 29.97 -9.11
C GLU A 357 -2.33 28.79 -8.82
N THR A 358 -1.12 28.83 -9.37
CA THR A 358 -0.09 27.85 -9.05
C THR A 358 1.14 28.49 -8.48
N PHE A 359 1.75 27.81 -7.52
CA PHE A 359 2.96 28.25 -6.87
C PHE A 359 3.95 27.11 -6.78
N LEU A 360 5.23 27.43 -6.95
CA LEU A 360 6.33 26.54 -6.65
C LEU A 360 6.75 26.77 -5.21
N ARG A 361 6.51 25.77 -4.37
CA ARG A 361 6.92 25.77 -2.96
C ARG A 361 8.39 25.41 -2.83
N ASN A 362 8.79 24.35 -3.50
CA ASN A 362 10.13 23.82 -3.42
C ASN A 362 10.52 23.20 -4.77
N ALA A 363 11.80 23.26 -5.09
CA ALA A 363 12.37 22.58 -6.23
C ALA A 363 13.76 22.08 -5.85
N ARG A 364 13.96 20.76 -5.89
CA ARG A 364 15.26 20.14 -5.63
C ARG A 364 15.64 19.24 -6.79
N THR A 365 16.91 19.25 -7.14
CA THR A 365 17.47 18.34 -8.13
C THR A 365 18.46 17.43 -7.43
N THR A 366 18.30 16.12 -7.58
CA THR A 366 19.29 15.13 -7.15
C THR A 366 19.87 14.45 -8.38
N GLY A 367 21.06 13.87 -8.27
CA GLY A 367 21.66 13.17 -9.39
C GLY A 367 22.45 11.94 -8.95
N PHE A 368 22.39 10.90 -9.77
CA PHE A 368 23.19 9.69 -9.63
C PHE A 368 23.77 9.33 -10.99
N GLY A 369 25.10 9.44 -11.12
CA GLY A 369 25.79 9.35 -12.41
C GLY A 369 25.27 10.38 -13.42
N ASN A 370 24.81 9.88 -14.58
CA ASN A 370 24.27 10.71 -15.66
C ASN A 370 22.75 10.97 -15.54
N THR A 371 22.10 10.50 -14.47
CA THR A 371 20.66 10.72 -14.24
C THR A 371 20.45 11.90 -13.31
N ARG A 372 19.54 12.81 -13.68
CA ARG A 372 19.05 13.89 -12.82
C ARG A 372 17.58 13.63 -12.49
N ASN A 373 17.24 13.67 -11.21
CA ASN A 373 15.87 13.62 -10.73
C ASN A 373 15.49 15.02 -10.27
N VAL A 374 14.41 15.56 -10.81
CA VAL A 374 13.85 16.84 -10.38
C VAL A 374 12.60 16.54 -9.55
N TRP A 375 12.58 17.11 -8.35
CA TRP A 375 11.44 17.07 -7.44
C TRP A 375 10.90 18.49 -7.35
N LEU A 376 9.61 18.62 -7.65
CA LEU A 376 8.89 19.88 -7.58
C LEU A 376 7.75 19.69 -6.59
N GLU A 377 7.58 20.67 -5.71
CA GLU A 377 6.42 20.75 -4.82
C GLU A 377 5.55 21.89 -5.35
N VAL A 378 4.41 21.54 -5.93
CA VAL A 378 3.52 22.49 -6.59
C VAL A 378 2.26 22.65 -5.76
N VAL A 379 1.87 23.90 -5.55
CA VAL A 379 0.62 24.25 -4.89
C VAL A 379 -0.36 24.72 -5.94
N VAL A 380 -1.53 24.09 -6.03
CA VAL A 380 -2.63 24.55 -6.88
C VAL A 380 -3.74 25.08 -5.98
N LYS A 381 -4.11 26.35 -6.18
CA LYS A 381 -5.23 26.98 -5.48
C LYS A 381 -6.37 27.27 -6.45
N ASN A 382 -7.55 26.78 -6.13
CA ASN A 382 -8.75 27.10 -6.89
C ASN A 382 -9.38 28.39 -6.39
N LYS A 383 -9.32 29.46 -7.18
CA LYS A 383 -9.98 30.75 -6.93
C LYS A 383 -11.30 30.89 -7.68
N GLY A 384 -11.64 29.93 -8.53
CA GLY A 384 -12.88 29.91 -9.28
C GLY A 384 -14.08 29.50 -8.42
N PRO A 385 -15.31 29.82 -8.87
CA PRO A 385 -16.54 29.39 -8.19
C PRO A 385 -16.86 27.90 -8.40
N GLN A 386 -16.18 27.21 -9.33
CA GLN A 386 -16.45 25.82 -9.68
C GLN A 386 -15.41 24.88 -9.08
N SER A 387 -15.85 23.69 -8.66
CA SER A 387 -14.96 22.63 -8.19
C SER A 387 -14.23 21.96 -9.37
N VAL A 388 -12.93 21.71 -9.21
CA VAL A 388 -12.11 21.02 -10.21
C VAL A 388 -12.08 19.52 -9.92
N ARG A 389 -12.80 18.73 -10.71
CA ARG A 389 -12.86 17.26 -10.55
C ARG A 389 -11.68 16.53 -11.16
N THR A 390 -11.11 17.07 -12.24
CA THR A 390 -9.94 16.50 -12.88
C THR A 390 -8.97 17.62 -13.20
N LEU A 391 -7.73 17.45 -12.79
CA LEU A 391 -6.64 18.35 -13.13
C LEU A 391 -5.41 17.52 -13.44
N GLN A 392 -4.97 17.57 -14.69
CA GLN A 392 -3.70 17.01 -15.14
C GLN A 392 -2.74 18.16 -15.39
N LEU A 393 -1.55 18.10 -14.81
CA LEU A 393 -0.48 19.06 -15.04
C LEU A 393 0.54 18.43 -15.98
N ARG A 394 0.96 19.20 -16.99
CA ARG A 394 2.13 18.88 -17.81
C ARG A 394 3.27 19.80 -17.41
N THR A 395 4.26 19.25 -16.72
CA THR A 395 5.49 19.95 -16.36
C THR A 395 6.46 19.86 -17.52
N VAL A 396 6.86 21.00 -18.08
CA VAL A 396 7.82 21.08 -19.19
C VAL A 396 9.16 21.61 -18.67
N PHE A 397 10.24 20.93 -19.03
CA PHE A 397 11.61 21.30 -18.67
C PHE A 397 12.29 21.92 -19.88
N TYR A 398 12.92 23.08 -19.68
CA TYR A 398 13.66 23.80 -20.70
C TYR A 398 15.14 23.84 -20.34
N ASP A 399 16.02 23.82 -21.34
CA ASP A 399 17.44 24.13 -21.14
C ASP A 399 17.68 25.65 -21.04
N ALA A 400 18.95 26.04 -20.89
CA ALA A 400 19.36 27.44 -20.80
C ALA A 400 19.09 28.25 -22.08
N SER A 401 18.90 27.60 -23.24
CA SER A 401 18.52 28.25 -24.50
C SER A 401 17.01 28.47 -24.61
N GLY A 402 16.22 27.90 -23.69
CA GLY A 402 14.76 27.90 -23.75
C GLY A 402 14.19 26.76 -24.60
N SER A 403 15.00 25.78 -25.00
CA SER A 403 14.54 24.62 -25.76
C SER A 403 13.97 23.57 -24.81
N GLU A 404 12.81 22.97 -25.14
CA GLU A 404 12.22 21.89 -24.36
C GLU A 404 13.14 20.65 -24.40
N ILE A 405 13.59 20.21 -23.22
CA ILE A 405 14.41 19.00 -23.05
C ILE A 405 13.60 17.80 -22.56
N GLY A 406 12.34 18.03 -22.18
CA GLY A 406 11.38 16.99 -21.86
C GLY A 406 10.16 17.50 -21.11
N SER A 407 9.17 16.63 -20.93
CA SER A 407 7.99 16.92 -20.13
C SER A 407 7.51 15.70 -19.33
N LYS A 408 6.77 15.95 -18.26
CA LYS A 408 6.09 14.93 -17.46
C LYS A 408 4.65 15.33 -17.22
N GLU A 409 3.73 14.40 -17.43
CA GLU A 409 2.33 14.58 -17.06
C GLU A 409 2.04 13.92 -15.71
N SER A 410 1.27 14.59 -14.86
CA SER A 410 0.80 14.06 -13.58
C SER A 410 -0.64 14.48 -13.33
N PHE A 411 -1.44 13.59 -12.74
CA PHE A 411 -2.76 13.95 -12.24
C PHE A 411 -2.61 14.56 -10.84
N PHE A 412 -3.01 15.82 -10.70
CA PHE A 412 -3.16 16.47 -9.40
C PHE A 412 -4.48 16.03 -8.74
N VAL A 413 -5.54 15.93 -9.54
CA VAL A 413 -6.82 15.34 -9.13
C VAL A 413 -7.33 14.47 -10.27
N SER A 414 -7.72 13.24 -9.95
CA SER A 414 -8.32 12.29 -10.90
C SER A 414 -9.79 12.07 -10.54
N GLY A 415 -10.71 12.47 -11.43
CA GLY A 415 -12.14 12.54 -11.10
C GLY A 415 -12.77 11.25 -10.56
N ALA A 416 -12.27 10.08 -10.95
CA ALA A 416 -12.80 8.81 -10.47
C ALA A 416 -12.21 8.39 -9.11
N SER A 417 -11.03 8.89 -8.71
CA SER A 417 -10.22 8.38 -7.59
C SER A 417 -9.81 9.45 -6.58
N SER A 418 -10.21 10.71 -6.78
CA SER A 418 -9.81 11.80 -5.90
C SER A 418 -10.98 12.74 -5.65
N PRO A 419 -11.12 13.28 -4.43
CA PRO A 419 -12.10 14.31 -4.16
C PRO A 419 -11.69 15.61 -4.92
N PRO A 420 -12.65 16.42 -5.41
CA PRO A 420 -12.36 17.57 -6.27
C PRO A 420 -11.63 18.72 -5.55
N ILE A 421 -10.98 19.64 -6.27
CA ILE A 421 -10.50 20.90 -5.65
C ILE A 421 -11.65 21.89 -5.57
N ARG A 422 -12.18 22.18 -4.39
CA ARG A 422 -13.30 23.11 -4.22
C ARG A 422 -12.87 24.57 -4.29
N PRO A 423 -13.82 25.51 -4.46
CA PRO A 423 -13.52 26.94 -4.39
C PRO A 423 -12.75 27.31 -3.12
N ASN A 424 -11.72 28.12 -3.29
CA ASN A 424 -10.77 28.60 -2.29
C ASN A 424 -9.89 27.56 -1.60
N GLN A 425 -9.93 26.28 -2.00
CA GLN A 425 -9.01 25.26 -1.49
C GLN A 425 -7.65 25.34 -2.19
N ALA A 426 -6.60 24.98 -1.43
CA ALA A 426 -5.24 24.79 -1.91
C ALA A 426 -4.80 23.34 -1.68
N PHE A 427 -4.20 22.75 -2.72
CA PHE A 427 -3.67 21.40 -2.73
C PHE A 427 -2.18 21.46 -3.02
N THR A 428 -1.41 20.61 -2.36
CA THR A 428 0.02 20.45 -2.57
C THR A 428 0.27 19.04 -3.11
N GLY A 429 1.15 18.93 -4.11
CA GLY A 429 1.57 17.65 -4.69
C GLY A 429 2.72 17.77 -5.67
#